data_AF-A0A7S1F4A1-F1
#
_entry.id   AF-A0A7S1F4A1-F1
#
_cell.length_a   1.000
_cell.length_b   1.000
_cell.length_c   1.000
_cell.angle_alpha   90.00
_cell.angle_beta   90.00
_cell.angle_gamma   90.00
#
_symmetry.space_group_name_H-M   'P 1'
#
loop_
_entity.id
_entity.type
_entity.pdbx_description
1 polymer ?
#
loop_
_entity_poly.entity_id
_entity_poly.type
_entity_poly.pdbx_seq_one_letter_code
_entity_poly.pdbx_strand_id
1 'polypeptide(L)'
;MFFLNRGEQMEEFEERSSQNESFVFRIGDPPEAAHASASFGAVQSGLPRCRGVTPPRNRVFKGYRCMFCKHFCGCRGCVHEQFRFGWDESTHFMLGVLRNLGCCRMLGEDARHHWCLQYNPIWWFLVLCSMLCLLPGLWFHTCFGQGGMVRSDELLIERITRIGLVYTFSGGFVLILALDIFVFAENRYETVHYEDRSCLLAILFDVFFLFGNWFLLCQMKRRDTVLMHSAVIGRITVAVALTVGFLFGALTPTGQEEMVRWAETFRDRKALPSEALAWTWIVRCLLTLLLLIASIGYAPILTVTYGSDEEASEGLWTMRVITTIGLFVASVQGAYFCNHEPEPWGILLQPVFALCVSCLVEWRFSRVTAKNLYAAALVFLPFTVVGTSFMACGPRLWSVLAGHQ
;
A
#
# COMPACT_ATOMS: atom_id res chain seq x y z
N MET A 1 -7.16 -33.03 57.35
CA MET A 1 -7.25 -32.26 58.60
C MET A 1 -6.26 -31.11 58.46
N PHE A 2 -6.72 -29.86 58.59
CA PHE A 2 -6.01 -28.56 58.40
C PHE A 2 -5.60 -28.26 56.94
N PHE A 3 -6.34 -27.47 56.13
CA PHE A 3 -6.77 -26.06 56.19
C PHE A 3 -5.66 -25.01 56.26
N LEU A 4 -5.76 -24.04 55.34
CA LEU A 4 -5.11 -22.72 55.23
C LEU A 4 -3.76 -22.64 54.50
N ASN A 5 -3.80 -22.39 53.18
CA ASN A 5 -3.13 -21.22 52.61
C ASN A 5 -3.69 -20.93 51.20
N ARG A 6 -4.74 -20.11 51.13
CA ARG A 6 -5.41 -19.68 49.90
C ARG A 6 -5.65 -18.18 50.02
N GLY A 7 -4.57 -17.42 50.02
CA GLY A 7 -4.59 -15.98 50.31
C GLY A 7 -3.61 -15.11 49.52
N GLU A 8 -2.56 -15.67 48.90
CA GLU A 8 -1.50 -14.85 48.29
C GLU A 8 -1.32 -15.01 46.77
N GLN A 9 -2.15 -15.80 46.07
CA GLN A 9 -2.02 -15.99 44.62
C GLN A 9 -3.01 -15.18 43.77
N MET A 10 -3.80 -14.29 44.37
CA MET A 10 -4.83 -13.54 43.63
C MET A 10 -4.49 -12.05 43.42
N GLU A 11 -3.54 -11.47 44.17
CA GLU A 11 -3.08 -10.10 43.91
C GLU A 11 -2.00 -10.02 42.82
N GLU A 12 -1.24 -11.09 42.58
CA GLU A 12 -0.22 -11.11 41.51
C GLU A 12 -0.80 -11.39 40.11
N PHE A 13 -2.10 -11.73 40.03
CA PHE A 13 -2.80 -11.98 38.77
C PHE A 13 -3.66 -10.79 38.31
N GLU A 14 -4.03 -9.87 39.20
CA GLU A 14 -4.77 -8.65 38.84
C GLU A 14 -3.87 -7.48 38.41
N GLU A 15 -2.59 -7.45 38.81
CA GLU A 15 -1.64 -6.43 38.32
C GLU A 15 -1.13 -6.66 36.89
N ARG A 16 -1.39 -7.83 36.28
CA ARG A 16 -1.10 -8.11 34.86
C ARG A 16 -2.29 -7.90 33.91
N SER A 17 -3.45 -7.52 34.43
CA SER A 17 -4.70 -7.40 33.66
C SER A 17 -5.03 -5.96 33.24
N SER A 18 -4.20 -4.96 33.57
CA SER A 18 -4.46 -3.54 33.25
C SER A 18 -3.53 -2.92 32.19
N GLN A 19 -2.61 -3.69 31.61
CA GLN A 19 -1.83 -3.22 30.45
C GLN A 19 -2.59 -3.51 29.16
N ASN A 20 -3.34 -2.52 28.72
CA ASN A 20 -3.91 -2.43 27.38
C ASN A 20 -2.74 -2.23 26.39
N GLU A 21 -2.05 -3.33 26.05
CA GLU A 21 -1.02 -3.35 25.02
C GLU A 21 -1.68 -3.14 23.65
N SER A 22 -1.67 -1.89 23.19
CA SER A 22 -1.73 -1.63 21.76
C SER A 22 -0.57 -2.39 21.11
N PHE A 23 -0.88 -3.30 20.20
CA PHE A 23 0.06 -4.08 19.40
C PHE A 23 0.88 -3.12 18.51
N VAL A 24 1.89 -2.48 19.09
CA VAL A 24 2.85 -1.61 18.39
C VAL A 24 3.98 -2.52 17.91
N PHE A 25 4.17 -2.57 16.59
CA PHE A 25 5.33 -3.16 15.95
C PHE A 25 6.62 -2.57 16.55
N ARG A 26 7.23 -3.24 17.53
CA ARG A 26 8.61 -2.96 17.94
C ARG A 26 9.56 -3.62 16.95
N ILE A 27 10.23 -2.78 16.16
CA ILE A 27 11.54 -3.11 15.59
C ILE A 27 12.44 -3.39 16.80
N GLY A 28 13.07 -4.58 16.82
CA GLY A 28 13.66 -5.18 18.02
C GLY A 28 14.58 -4.25 18.81
N ASP A 29 14.40 -4.25 20.12
CA ASP A 29 15.30 -3.59 21.06
C ASP A 29 16.71 -4.25 20.99
N PRO A 30 17.81 -3.47 21.03
CA PRO A 30 19.16 -4.02 21.10
C PRO A 30 19.40 -4.66 22.49
N PRO A 31 20.32 -5.63 22.60
CA PRO A 31 20.58 -6.32 23.86
C PRO A 31 21.14 -5.36 24.91
N GLU A 32 20.65 -5.53 26.14
CA GLU A 32 20.96 -4.76 27.33
C GLU A 32 22.49 -4.71 27.61
N ALA A 33 23.00 -3.50 27.80
CA ALA A 33 24.26 -3.28 28.49
C ALA A 33 23.99 -2.43 29.75
N ALA A 34 24.42 -2.96 30.88
CA ALA A 34 24.13 -2.51 32.23
C ALA A 34 24.68 -1.12 32.58
N HIS A 35 23.91 -0.44 33.45
CA HIS A 35 24.24 0.58 34.46
C HIS A 35 25.43 1.55 34.25
N ALA A 36 25.11 2.85 34.14
CA ALA A 36 25.62 3.89 35.05
C ALA A 36 24.82 5.20 34.90
N SER A 37 24.45 5.77 36.03
CA SER A 37 23.66 6.98 36.26
C SER A 37 24.43 8.30 36.03
N ALA A 38 23.71 9.30 35.50
CA ALA A 38 23.61 10.70 36.00
C ALA A 38 23.75 11.82 34.95
N SER A 39 22.82 12.78 35.07
CA SER A 39 22.85 14.20 34.68
C SER A 39 22.48 14.61 33.25
N PHE A 40 21.51 15.54 33.23
CA PHE A 40 20.93 16.25 32.10
C PHE A 40 21.94 17.14 31.37
N GLY A 41 21.90 17.12 30.04
CA GLY A 41 22.54 18.13 29.19
C GLY A 41 22.57 17.69 27.73
N ALA A 42 21.69 18.29 26.91
CA ALA A 42 21.74 18.37 25.45
C ALA A 42 22.44 17.21 24.69
N VAL A 43 21.67 16.23 24.22
CA VAL A 43 22.16 15.17 23.31
C VAL A 43 21.29 15.09 22.05
N GLN A 44 21.43 16.09 21.18
CA GLN A 44 21.34 15.87 19.73
C GLN A 44 22.72 15.38 19.25
N SER A 45 23.03 14.10 19.46
CA SER A 45 24.10 13.35 18.77
C SER A 45 24.28 11.97 19.42
N GLY A 46 23.43 11.02 19.05
CA GLY A 46 23.48 9.70 19.68
C GLY A 46 22.73 8.59 18.97
N LEU A 47 22.50 8.67 17.66
CA LEU A 47 22.21 7.47 16.89
C LEU A 47 23.53 6.71 16.70
N PRO A 48 23.61 5.41 17.05
CA PRO A 48 24.80 4.62 16.75
C PRO A 48 25.01 4.65 15.23
N ARG A 49 26.18 5.15 14.80
CA ARG A 49 26.65 4.93 13.42
C ARG A 49 26.68 3.42 13.22
N CYS A 50 25.77 2.88 12.41
CA CYS A 50 25.93 1.56 11.82
C CYS A 50 27.26 1.55 11.05
N ARG A 51 28.31 1.00 11.68
CA ARG A 51 29.58 0.69 11.04
C ARG A 51 29.41 -0.68 10.38
N GLY A 52 29.34 -0.66 9.05
CA GLY A 52 29.04 -1.81 8.20
C GLY A 52 27.54 -1.83 7.93
N VAL A 53 27.02 -1.55 6.75
CA VAL A 53 27.56 -1.46 5.40
C VAL A 53 27.19 -0.08 4.88
N THR A 54 28.14 0.85 4.83
CA THR A 54 28.01 1.90 3.82
C THR A 54 28.28 1.18 2.50
N PRO A 55 27.31 1.06 1.57
CA PRO A 55 27.68 0.68 0.21
C PRO A 55 28.81 1.62 -0.21
N PRO A 56 29.83 1.14 -0.95
CA PRO A 56 31.02 1.93 -1.27
C PRO A 56 30.59 3.35 -1.65
N ARG A 57 31.00 4.34 -0.84
CA ARG A 57 30.60 5.77 -0.95
C ARG A 57 30.86 6.38 -2.33
N ASN A 58 31.61 5.68 -3.19
CA ASN A 58 31.89 6.04 -4.58
C ASN A 58 31.00 5.33 -5.63
N ARG A 59 29.97 4.57 -5.23
CA ARG A 59 28.90 4.06 -6.12
C ARG A 59 27.50 4.51 -5.69
N VAL A 60 27.43 5.60 -4.92
CA VAL A 60 26.20 6.40 -4.88
C VAL A 60 26.09 7.05 -6.25
N PHE A 61 25.08 6.64 -7.03
CA PHE A 61 24.82 7.09 -8.38
C PHE A 61 24.85 8.61 -8.52
N LYS A 62 26.03 9.17 -8.76
CA LYS A 62 26.22 10.55 -9.22
C LYS A 62 25.65 10.61 -10.64
N GLY A 63 24.37 10.92 -10.71
CA GLY A 63 23.66 11.27 -11.93
C GLY A 63 23.81 10.25 -13.04
N TYR A 64 22.97 9.21 -13.04
CA TYR A 64 22.74 8.46 -14.27
C TYR A 64 22.14 9.37 -15.33
N ARG A 65 23.00 10.01 -16.13
CA ARG A 65 22.72 10.24 -17.53
C ARG A 65 22.81 8.89 -18.26
N CYS A 66 21.84 8.02 -18.02
CA CYS A 66 21.37 7.03 -18.98
C CYS A 66 20.10 6.34 -18.45
N MET A 67 18.94 6.95 -18.67
CA MET A 67 17.71 6.17 -18.90
C MET A 67 16.93 6.63 -20.14
N PHE A 68 17.33 7.76 -20.72
CA PHE A 68 17.47 7.95 -22.15
C PHE A 68 18.78 8.74 -22.31
N CYS A 69 19.79 8.23 -23.02
CA CYS A 69 20.59 9.18 -23.82
C CYS A 69 19.56 10.05 -24.55
N LYS A 70 19.85 11.31 -24.91
CA LYS A 70 18.88 12.09 -25.72
C LYS A 70 18.45 11.36 -27.02
N HIS A 71 19.02 10.19 -27.34
CA HIS A 71 18.58 9.19 -28.29
C HIS A 71 18.34 7.81 -27.60
N PHE A 72 17.35 7.05 -28.03
CA PHE A 72 17.14 5.63 -27.71
C PHE A 72 18.44 4.84 -27.93
N CYS A 73 19.27 4.66 -26.90
CA CYS A 73 20.45 3.82 -26.98
C CYS A 73 20.14 2.52 -26.25
N GLY A 74 19.79 1.48 -27.01
CA GLY A 74 19.62 0.11 -26.53
C GLY A 74 20.94 -0.56 -26.14
N CYS A 75 21.81 0.15 -25.40
CA CYS A 75 23.08 -0.38 -24.93
C CYS A 75 22.82 -1.60 -24.03
N ARG A 76 23.31 -2.78 -24.44
CA ARG A 76 23.24 -4.02 -23.64
C ARG A 76 23.72 -3.82 -22.19
N GLY A 77 24.72 -2.95 -21.98
CA GLY A 77 25.21 -2.61 -20.64
C GLY A 77 24.17 -1.93 -19.75
N CYS A 78 23.30 -1.08 -20.32
CA CYS A 78 22.29 -0.32 -19.60
C CYS A 78 21.15 -1.23 -19.11
N VAL A 79 20.70 -2.17 -19.95
CA VAL A 79 19.71 -3.19 -19.58
C VAL A 79 20.26 -4.12 -18.50
N HIS A 80 21.53 -4.55 -18.64
CA HIS A 80 22.18 -5.41 -17.66
C HIS A 80 22.30 -4.73 -16.28
N GLU A 81 22.61 -3.43 -16.24
CA GLU A 81 22.65 -2.67 -14.98
C GLU A 81 21.28 -2.55 -14.31
N GLN A 82 20.21 -2.27 -15.07
CA GLN A 82 18.86 -2.24 -14.52
C GLN A 82 18.41 -3.61 -14.01
N PHE A 83 18.73 -4.67 -14.75
CA PHE A 83 18.43 -6.04 -14.33
C PHE A 83 19.15 -6.36 -13.02
N ARG A 84 20.44 -6.06 -12.93
CA ARG A 84 21.22 -6.27 -11.71
C ARG A 84 20.67 -5.48 -10.52
N PHE A 85 20.32 -4.21 -10.75
CA PHE A 85 19.67 -3.38 -9.74
C PHE A 85 18.36 -4.01 -9.26
N GLY A 86 17.46 -4.37 -10.17
CA GLY A 86 16.19 -5.00 -9.83
C GLY A 86 16.39 -6.29 -9.05
N TRP A 87 17.33 -7.13 -9.46
CA TRP A 87 17.64 -8.39 -8.77
C TRP A 87 18.14 -8.17 -7.34
N ASP A 88 19.10 -7.26 -7.15
CA ASP A 88 19.67 -6.99 -5.82
C ASP A 88 18.63 -6.34 -4.89
N GLU A 89 17.87 -5.35 -5.37
CA GLU A 89 16.82 -4.70 -4.58
C GLU A 89 15.65 -5.64 -4.25
N SER A 90 15.20 -6.47 -5.21
CA SER A 90 14.17 -7.48 -4.95
C SER A 90 14.64 -8.54 -3.97
N THR A 91 15.91 -8.95 -4.01
CA THR A 91 16.48 -9.84 -3.01
C THR A 91 16.43 -9.19 -1.62
N HIS A 92 16.85 -7.94 -1.50
CA HIS A 92 16.82 -7.20 -0.24
C HIS A 92 15.39 -7.01 0.29
N PHE A 93 14.45 -6.67 -0.59
CA PHE A 93 13.04 -6.53 -0.25
C PHE A 93 12.45 -7.83 0.29
N MET A 94 12.64 -8.94 -0.43
CA MET A 94 12.13 -10.25 -0.02
C MET A 94 12.75 -10.75 1.29
N LEU A 95 14.03 -10.44 1.55
CA LEU A 95 14.67 -10.74 2.83
C LEU A 95 14.03 -9.92 3.96
N GLY A 96 13.68 -8.66 3.71
CA GLY A 96 12.93 -7.83 4.63
C GLY A 96 11.55 -8.42 4.95
N VAL A 97 10.83 -8.90 3.93
CA VAL A 97 9.54 -9.59 4.10
C VAL A 97 9.70 -10.85 4.94
N LEU A 98 10.68 -11.71 4.63
CA LEU A 98 10.94 -12.93 5.42
C LEU A 98 11.25 -12.62 6.88
N ARG A 99 12.10 -11.62 7.17
CA ARG A 99 12.43 -11.25 8.56
C ARG A 99 11.21 -10.80 9.37
N ASN A 100 10.21 -10.22 8.70
CA ASN A 100 8.96 -9.81 9.32
C ASN A 100 7.97 -10.98 9.51
N LEU A 101 8.12 -12.07 8.78
CA LEU A 101 7.41 -13.33 9.03
C LEU A 101 8.13 -14.03 10.20
N GLY A 102 7.60 -13.91 11.41
CA GLY A 102 8.29 -14.22 12.69
C GLY A 102 9.09 -15.53 12.78
N CYS A 103 8.80 -16.54 11.94
CA CYS A 103 9.58 -17.78 11.80
C CYS A 103 11.02 -17.57 11.30
N CYS A 104 11.33 -16.43 10.68
CA CYS A 104 12.61 -16.14 10.01
C CYS A 104 13.38 -14.97 10.65
N ARG A 105 12.99 -14.56 11.86
CA ARG A 105 13.58 -13.40 12.58
C ARG A 105 15.07 -13.59 12.92
N MET A 106 15.53 -14.83 12.95
CA MET A 106 16.92 -15.23 13.23
C MET A 106 17.85 -15.13 11.99
N LEU A 107 17.31 -14.80 10.81
CA LEU A 107 18.11 -14.62 9.60
C LEU A 107 18.94 -13.33 9.71
N GLY A 108 20.22 -13.49 10.09
CA GLY A 108 21.22 -12.42 10.16
C GLY A 108 21.49 -11.72 8.82
N GLU A 109 22.46 -10.82 8.80
CA GLU A 109 22.79 -10.01 7.60
C GLU A 109 23.21 -10.87 6.40
N ASP A 110 23.80 -12.05 6.65
CA ASP A 110 24.25 -13.01 5.63
C ASP A 110 23.17 -13.98 5.13
N ALA A 111 21.89 -13.72 5.45
CA ALA A 111 20.77 -14.59 5.06
C ALA A 111 20.74 -14.96 3.57
N ARG A 112 21.22 -14.07 2.68
CA ARG A 112 21.31 -14.32 1.23
C ARG A 112 22.14 -15.56 0.88
N HIS A 113 23.14 -15.89 1.70
CA HIS A 113 24.04 -17.02 1.48
C HIS A 113 23.65 -18.27 2.27
N HIS A 114 22.53 -18.22 3.00
CA HIS A 114 22.04 -19.38 3.71
C HIS A 114 21.60 -20.46 2.71
N TRP A 115 22.08 -21.69 2.90
CA TRP A 115 21.82 -22.82 2.00
C TRP A 115 20.32 -23.04 1.73
N CYS A 116 19.47 -22.91 2.76
CA CYS A 116 18.01 -23.00 2.61
C CYS A 116 17.40 -21.99 1.64
N LEU A 117 17.99 -20.80 1.46
CA LEU A 117 17.49 -19.83 0.49
C LEU A 117 18.18 -20.00 -0.86
N GLN A 118 19.48 -20.27 -0.85
CA GLN A 118 20.28 -20.40 -2.07
C GLN A 118 19.82 -21.56 -2.97
N TYR A 119 19.37 -22.67 -2.39
CA TYR A 119 18.92 -23.84 -3.16
C TYR A 119 17.40 -23.95 -3.26
N ASN A 120 16.63 -23.01 -2.70
CA ASN A 120 15.18 -23.07 -2.74
C ASN A 120 14.66 -22.39 -4.03
N PRO A 121 14.07 -23.16 -4.97
CA PRO A 121 13.56 -22.58 -6.22
C PRO A 121 12.39 -21.62 -5.99
N ILE A 122 11.59 -21.84 -4.94
CA ILE A 122 10.47 -20.96 -4.57
C ILE A 122 10.99 -19.59 -4.16
N TRP A 123 12.10 -19.55 -3.41
CA TRP A 123 12.74 -18.29 -3.03
C TRP A 123 13.15 -17.46 -4.25
N TRP A 124 13.87 -18.07 -5.20
CA TRP A 124 14.30 -17.38 -6.42
C TRP A 124 13.14 -16.99 -7.32
N PHE A 125 12.09 -17.81 -7.38
CA PHE A 125 10.86 -17.46 -8.07
C PHE A 125 10.22 -16.21 -7.48
N LEU A 126 10.12 -16.10 -6.15
CA LEU A 126 9.57 -14.91 -5.49
C LEU A 126 10.43 -13.65 -5.72
N VAL A 127 11.77 -13.80 -5.72
CA VAL A 127 12.68 -12.69 -6.07
C VAL A 127 12.46 -12.25 -7.51
N LEU A 128 12.32 -13.19 -8.45
CA LEU A 128 12.04 -12.89 -9.85
C LEU A 128 10.68 -12.19 -10.01
N CYS A 129 9.62 -12.67 -9.35
CA CYS A 129 8.31 -12.02 -9.35
C CYS A 129 8.39 -10.59 -8.78
N SER A 130 9.09 -10.39 -7.67
CA SER A 130 9.31 -9.05 -7.10
C SER A 130 10.03 -8.14 -8.10
N MET A 131 11.02 -8.67 -8.82
CA MET A 131 11.78 -7.91 -9.81
C MET A 131 10.93 -7.52 -11.02
N LEU A 132 10.10 -8.45 -11.51
CA LEU A 132 9.15 -8.19 -12.59
C LEU A 132 8.12 -7.13 -12.22
N CYS A 133 7.77 -6.99 -10.94
CA CYS A 133 6.94 -5.91 -10.44
C CYS A 133 7.74 -4.62 -10.17
N LEU A 134 9.00 -4.70 -9.75
CA LEU A 134 9.81 -3.53 -9.41
C LEU A 134 10.22 -2.72 -10.64
N LEU A 135 10.68 -3.39 -11.71
CA LEU A 135 11.23 -2.70 -12.88
C LEU A 135 10.20 -1.85 -13.65
N PRO A 136 8.98 -2.34 -13.95
CA PRO A 136 7.97 -1.51 -14.61
C PRO A 136 7.58 -0.29 -13.77
N GLY A 137 7.54 -0.43 -12.45
CA GLY A 137 7.26 0.68 -11.55
C GLY A 137 8.38 1.70 -11.53
N LEU A 138 9.63 1.24 -11.48
CA LEU A 138 10.80 2.11 -11.64
C LEU A 138 10.75 2.88 -12.96
N TRP A 139 10.45 2.20 -14.07
CA TRP A 139 10.34 2.83 -15.40
C TRP A 139 9.23 3.87 -15.43
N PHE A 140 8.04 3.54 -14.92
CA PHE A 140 6.91 4.46 -14.80
C PHE A 140 7.32 5.72 -14.05
N HIS A 141 7.87 5.58 -12.84
CA HIS A 141 8.30 6.73 -12.03
C HIS A 141 9.49 7.48 -12.64
N THR A 142 10.33 6.81 -13.43
CA THR A 142 11.40 7.47 -14.19
C THR A 142 10.83 8.43 -15.24
N CYS A 143 9.73 8.08 -15.92
CA CYS A 143 9.06 8.98 -16.88
C CYS A 143 8.63 10.31 -16.24
N PHE A 144 8.40 10.33 -14.93
CA PHE A 144 8.05 11.53 -14.16
C PHE A 144 9.24 12.15 -13.41
N GLY A 145 10.47 11.74 -13.72
CA GLY A 145 11.68 12.26 -13.07
C GLY A 145 11.88 11.78 -11.63
N GLN A 146 11.25 10.66 -11.26
CA GLN A 146 11.28 10.05 -9.92
C GLN A 146 11.91 8.64 -9.90
N GLY A 147 12.71 8.28 -10.91
CA GLY A 147 13.40 6.99 -10.98
C GLY A 147 14.70 6.89 -10.15
N GLY A 148 15.21 8.02 -9.66
CA GLY A 148 16.45 8.09 -8.89
C GLY A 148 16.22 8.20 -7.39
N MET A 149 17.29 8.45 -6.63
CA MET A 149 17.17 8.86 -5.23
C MET A 149 16.27 10.09 -5.11
N VAL A 150 15.34 10.07 -4.17
CA VAL A 150 14.41 11.19 -3.94
C VAL A 150 15.19 12.45 -3.57
N ARG A 151 16.18 12.28 -2.67
CA ARG A 151 17.09 13.31 -2.15
C ARG A 151 18.46 12.69 -1.84
N SER A 152 19.48 13.53 -1.69
CA SER A 152 20.84 13.08 -1.31
C SER A 152 20.93 12.56 0.13
N ASP A 153 19.98 12.95 0.98
CA ASP A 153 19.86 12.55 2.40
C ASP A 153 18.64 11.68 2.66
N GLU A 154 18.24 10.88 1.66
CA GLU A 154 17.14 9.91 1.77
C GLU A 154 17.40 8.96 2.95
N LEU A 155 16.44 8.88 3.89
CA LEU A 155 16.52 7.98 5.03
C LEU A 155 16.39 6.53 4.56
N LEU A 156 16.91 5.57 5.35
CA LEU A 156 16.78 4.15 5.01
C LEU A 156 15.32 3.73 4.86
N ILE A 157 14.44 4.20 5.75
CA ILE A 157 12.99 3.93 5.69
C ILE A 157 12.40 4.47 4.40
N GLU A 158 12.74 5.70 4.02
CA GLU A 158 12.28 6.31 2.76
C GLU A 158 12.73 5.51 1.53
N ARG A 159 13.99 5.05 1.51
CA ARG A 159 14.50 4.22 0.43
C ARG A 159 13.75 2.88 0.35
N ILE A 160 13.51 2.23 1.49
CA ILE A 160 12.74 0.99 1.55
C ILE A 160 11.30 1.23 1.06
N THR A 161 10.66 2.31 1.50
CA THR A 161 9.32 2.69 1.04
C THR A 161 9.31 2.96 -0.46
N ARG A 162 10.26 3.73 -0.99
CA ARG A 162 10.32 4.04 -2.43
C ARG A 162 10.56 2.80 -3.29
N ILE A 163 11.61 2.05 -2.99
CA ILE A 163 12.04 0.93 -3.86
C ILE A 163 11.16 -0.28 -3.59
N GLY A 164 11.07 -0.69 -2.31
CA GLY A 164 10.40 -1.92 -1.91
C GLY A 164 8.89 -1.85 -2.03
N LEU A 165 8.28 -0.72 -1.65
CA LEU A 165 6.83 -0.56 -1.72
C LEU A 165 6.42 0.17 -2.99
N VAL A 166 6.79 1.43 -3.16
CA VAL A 166 6.25 2.27 -4.23
C VAL A 166 6.57 1.70 -5.62
N TYR A 167 7.82 1.38 -5.94
CA TYR A 167 8.16 0.83 -7.26
C TYR A 167 7.58 -0.56 -7.47
N THR A 168 7.75 -1.49 -6.53
CA THR A 168 7.20 -2.85 -6.65
C THR A 168 5.69 -2.85 -6.84
N PHE A 169 4.93 -2.12 -6.01
CA PHE A 169 3.47 -2.05 -6.16
C PHE A 169 3.07 -1.31 -7.44
N SER A 170 3.71 -0.18 -7.75
CA SER A 170 3.40 0.56 -8.97
C SER A 170 3.63 -0.29 -10.22
N GLY A 171 4.68 -1.10 -10.28
CA GLY A 171 4.89 -1.90 -11.48
C GLY A 171 3.92 -3.07 -11.60
N GLY A 172 3.44 -3.65 -10.50
CA GLY A 172 2.30 -4.56 -10.54
C GLY A 172 1.07 -3.90 -11.19
N PHE A 173 0.73 -2.68 -10.74
CA PHE A 173 -0.35 -1.88 -11.32
C PHE A 173 -0.11 -1.47 -12.78
N VAL A 174 1.14 -1.19 -13.18
CA VAL A 174 1.48 -0.90 -14.59
C VAL A 174 1.24 -2.12 -15.47
N LEU A 175 1.62 -3.31 -15.01
CA LEU A 175 1.42 -4.55 -15.77
C LEU A 175 -0.07 -4.87 -15.94
N ILE A 176 -0.87 -4.65 -14.90
CA ILE A 176 -2.32 -4.89 -14.94
C ILE A 176 -3.02 -3.84 -15.79
N LEU A 177 -2.65 -2.57 -15.65
CA LEU A 177 -3.17 -1.51 -16.49
C LEU A 177 -2.90 -1.80 -17.98
N ALA A 178 -1.72 -2.33 -18.31
CA ALA A 178 -1.41 -2.73 -19.68
C ALA A 178 -2.29 -3.90 -20.16
N LEU A 179 -2.56 -4.88 -19.30
CA LEU A 179 -3.47 -5.99 -19.58
C LEU A 179 -4.91 -5.51 -19.74
N ASP A 180 -5.39 -4.63 -18.87
CA ASP A 180 -6.74 -4.06 -18.91
C ASP A 180 -6.96 -3.21 -20.17
N ILE A 181 -5.96 -2.44 -20.59
CA ILE A 181 -6.01 -1.71 -21.86
C ILE A 181 -6.06 -2.67 -23.05
N PHE A 182 -5.29 -3.76 -23.01
CA PHE A 182 -5.30 -4.78 -24.06
C PHE A 182 -6.67 -5.45 -24.17
N VAL A 183 -7.24 -5.92 -23.05
CA VAL A 183 -8.57 -6.53 -22.99
C VAL A 183 -9.64 -5.55 -23.45
N PHE A 184 -9.58 -4.29 -23.00
CA PHE A 184 -10.51 -3.25 -23.45
C PHE A 184 -10.42 -2.99 -24.96
N ALA A 185 -9.22 -2.99 -25.53
CA ALA A 185 -9.02 -2.80 -26.96
C ALA A 185 -9.55 -3.99 -27.77
N GLU A 186 -9.31 -5.22 -27.34
CA GLU A 186 -9.78 -6.45 -27.99
C GLU A 186 -11.32 -6.55 -27.97
N ASN A 187 -11.93 -6.31 -26.82
CA ASN A 187 -13.38 -6.31 -26.64
C ASN A 187 -14.12 -5.27 -27.49
N ARG A 188 -13.45 -4.18 -27.89
CA ARG A 188 -14.02 -3.16 -28.79
C ARG A 188 -14.09 -3.61 -30.24
N TYR A 189 -13.25 -4.56 -30.65
CA TYR A 189 -13.27 -5.11 -32.01
C TYR A 189 -14.32 -6.20 -32.18
N GLU A 190 -14.61 -6.97 -31.13
CA GLU A 190 -15.74 -7.89 -31.11
C GLU A 190 -17.03 -7.09 -30.83
N THR A 191 -18.10 -7.30 -31.59
CA THR A 191 -19.35 -6.49 -31.56
C THR A 191 -20.20 -6.65 -30.28
N VAL A 192 -19.59 -7.04 -29.16
CA VAL A 192 -20.24 -7.35 -27.89
C VAL A 192 -19.92 -6.24 -26.89
N HIS A 193 -20.77 -5.21 -26.84
CA HIS A 193 -20.62 -4.03 -25.97
C HIS A 193 -20.77 -4.27 -24.45
N TYR A 194 -20.61 -5.51 -23.98
CA TYR A 194 -21.04 -5.91 -22.64
C TYR A 194 -20.04 -5.56 -21.52
N GLU A 195 -18.81 -5.09 -21.81
CA GLU A 195 -17.70 -5.08 -20.83
C GLU A 195 -16.95 -3.72 -20.66
N ASP A 196 -17.33 -2.67 -21.41
CA ASP A 196 -16.60 -1.40 -21.46
C ASP A 196 -16.50 -0.66 -20.12
N ARG A 197 -17.58 -0.66 -19.33
CA ARG A 197 -17.67 0.11 -18.08
C ARG A 197 -16.80 -0.45 -16.99
N SER A 198 -16.73 -1.78 -16.92
CA SER A 198 -15.88 -2.52 -15.99
C SER A 198 -14.41 -2.23 -16.24
N CYS A 199 -13.96 -2.43 -17.47
CA CYS A 199 -12.57 -2.23 -17.85
C CYS A 199 -12.17 -0.77 -17.64
N LEU A 200 -13.03 0.17 -18.01
CA LEU A 200 -12.78 1.60 -17.79
C LEU A 200 -12.68 1.95 -16.30
N LEU A 201 -13.54 1.38 -15.45
CA LEU A 201 -13.46 1.59 -14.01
C LEU A 201 -12.15 1.02 -13.43
N ALA A 202 -11.75 -0.19 -13.84
CA ALA A 202 -10.49 -0.80 -13.42
C ALA A 202 -9.27 0.05 -13.84
N ILE A 203 -9.24 0.50 -15.10
CA ILE A 203 -8.21 1.41 -15.62
C ILE A 203 -8.15 2.69 -14.79
N LEU A 204 -9.30 3.29 -14.44
CA LEU A 204 -9.35 4.48 -13.61
C LEU A 204 -8.79 4.23 -12.20
N PHE A 205 -9.10 3.08 -11.60
CA PHE A 205 -8.54 2.68 -10.30
C PHE A 205 -7.02 2.52 -10.36
N ASP A 206 -6.50 1.87 -11.40
CA ASP A 206 -5.06 1.67 -11.58
C ASP A 206 -4.33 2.99 -11.75
N VAL A 207 -4.86 3.89 -12.61
CA VAL A 207 -4.32 5.24 -12.81
C VAL A 207 -4.34 6.04 -11.51
N PHE A 208 -5.44 5.97 -10.74
CA PHE A 208 -5.55 6.62 -9.44
C PHE A 208 -4.50 6.10 -8.43
N PHE A 209 -4.25 4.79 -8.43
CA PHE A 209 -3.22 4.18 -7.60
C PHE A 209 -1.80 4.58 -8.03
N LEU A 210 -1.52 4.66 -9.32
CA LEU A 210 -0.22 5.12 -9.82
C LEU A 210 0.02 6.60 -9.49
N PHE A 211 -1.00 7.44 -9.67
CA PHE A 211 -0.90 8.88 -9.44
C PHE A 211 -0.60 9.24 -7.99
N GLY A 212 -1.30 8.64 -7.02
CA GLY A 212 -1.00 8.95 -5.62
C GLY A 212 0.34 8.34 -5.12
N ASN A 213 0.88 7.31 -5.79
CA ASN A 213 2.25 6.85 -5.53
C ASN A 213 3.28 7.85 -6.04
N TRP A 214 3.04 8.41 -7.23
CA TRP A 214 3.81 9.53 -7.75
C TRP A 214 3.73 10.75 -6.84
N PHE A 215 2.53 11.05 -6.31
CA PHE A 215 2.30 12.12 -5.35
C PHE A 215 3.07 11.89 -4.05
N LEU A 216 3.06 10.68 -3.49
CA LEU A 216 3.85 10.32 -2.31
C LEU A 216 5.34 10.64 -2.52
N LEU A 217 5.93 10.20 -3.64
CA LEU A 217 7.32 10.49 -3.95
C LEU A 217 7.59 12.00 -4.12
N CYS A 218 6.63 12.75 -4.68
CA CYS A 218 6.68 14.21 -4.74
C CYS A 218 6.75 14.83 -3.33
N GLN A 219 5.97 14.34 -2.38
CA GLN A 219 5.96 14.87 -1.01
C GLN A 219 7.21 14.47 -0.23
N MET A 220 7.70 13.24 -0.39
CA MET A 220 9.00 12.81 0.16
C MET A 220 10.15 13.68 -0.37
N LYS A 221 10.09 14.12 -1.63
CA LYS A 221 11.06 15.04 -2.23
C LYS A 221 10.97 16.45 -1.66
N ARG A 222 9.75 16.93 -1.41
CA ARG A 222 9.48 18.24 -0.83
C ARG A 222 9.68 18.30 0.68
N ARG A 223 9.86 17.15 1.34
CA ARG A 223 9.94 17.03 2.80
C ARG A 223 8.69 17.55 3.50
N ASP A 224 7.53 17.35 2.87
CA ASP A 224 6.26 17.75 3.46
C ASP A 224 5.70 16.58 4.29
N THR A 225 5.93 16.62 5.60
CA THR A 225 5.51 15.53 6.52
C THR A 225 4.01 15.27 6.45
N VAL A 226 3.19 16.33 6.50
CA VAL A 226 1.73 16.22 6.54
C VAL A 226 1.21 15.61 5.24
N LEU A 227 1.68 16.11 4.09
CA LEU A 227 1.22 15.59 2.80
C LEU A 227 1.81 14.19 2.48
N MET A 228 2.98 13.86 3.02
CA MET A 228 3.53 12.52 2.93
C MET A 228 2.70 11.53 3.75
N HIS A 229 2.39 11.86 5.01
CA HIS A 229 1.55 11.02 5.88
C HIS A 229 0.15 10.85 5.30
N SER A 230 -0.44 11.93 4.75
CA SER A 230 -1.77 11.83 4.13
C SER A 230 -1.75 10.97 2.87
N ALA A 231 -0.71 11.06 2.03
CA ALA A 231 -0.56 10.20 0.87
C ALA A 231 -0.43 8.72 1.28
N VAL A 232 0.31 8.45 2.34
CA VAL A 232 0.48 7.09 2.88
C VAL A 232 -0.81 6.55 3.44
N ILE A 233 -1.51 7.33 4.26
CA ILE A 233 -2.80 6.94 4.82
C ILE A 233 -3.82 6.77 3.69
N GLY A 234 -3.80 7.63 2.67
CA GLY A 234 -4.58 7.44 1.45
C GLY A 234 -4.36 6.08 0.78
N ARG A 235 -3.15 5.52 0.83
CA ARG A 235 -2.87 4.17 0.30
C ARG A 235 -3.42 3.07 1.19
N ILE A 236 -3.31 3.25 2.51
CA ILE A 236 -3.92 2.36 3.49
C ILE A 236 -5.45 2.36 3.33
N THR A 237 -6.06 3.53 3.14
CA THR A 237 -7.51 3.65 2.96
C THR A 237 -7.98 3.04 1.64
N VAL A 238 -7.22 3.15 0.54
CA VAL A 238 -7.51 2.37 -0.69
C VAL A 238 -7.54 0.88 -0.40
N ALA A 239 -6.53 0.33 0.27
CA ALA A 239 -6.46 -1.10 0.57
C ALA A 239 -7.65 -1.57 1.42
N VAL A 240 -7.98 -0.80 2.46
CA VAL A 240 -9.13 -1.07 3.33
C VAL A 240 -10.45 -0.96 2.57
N ALA A 241 -10.64 0.10 1.79
CA ALA A 241 -11.88 0.32 1.04
C ALA A 241 -12.12 -0.79 0.01
N LEU A 242 -11.08 -1.23 -0.72
CA LEU A 242 -11.18 -2.36 -1.63
C LEU A 242 -11.45 -3.68 -0.92
N THR A 243 -10.88 -3.88 0.28
CA THR A 243 -11.13 -5.08 1.10
C THR A 243 -12.58 -5.13 1.59
N VAL A 244 -13.09 -4.01 2.12
CA VAL A 244 -14.51 -3.87 2.49
C VAL A 244 -15.39 -4.11 1.27
N GLY A 245 -14.99 -3.51 0.15
CA GLY A 245 -15.37 -3.86 -1.21
C GLY A 245 -15.69 -5.34 -1.35
N PHE A 246 -14.60 -6.11 -1.33
CA PHE A 246 -14.55 -7.55 -1.54
C PHE A 246 -15.42 -8.33 -0.56
N LEU A 247 -15.39 -7.96 0.72
CA LEU A 247 -16.21 -8.63 1.73
C LEU A 247 -17.71 -8.46 1.46
N PHE A 248 -18.17 -7.27 1.06
CA PHE A 248 -19.57 -7.09 0.69
C PHE A 248 -19.95 -7.94 -0.53
N GLY A 249 -19.07 -8.08 -1.52
CA GLY A 249 -19.32 -8.97 -2.66
C GLY A 249 -19.43 -10.42 -2.29
N ALA A 250 -18.47 -10.91 -1.50
CA ALA A 250 -18.41 -12.31 -1.13
C ALA A 250 -19.52 -12.73 -0.15
N LEU A 251 -19.98 -11.81 0.71
CA LEU A 251 -20.90 -12.13 1.82
C LEU A 251 -22.37 -11.79 1.54
N THR A 252 -22.68 -11.05 0.47
CA THR A 252 -24.07 -10.71 0.15
C THR A 252 -24.70 -11.74 -0.79
N PRO A 253 -26.00 -12.07 -0.61
CA PRO A 253 -26.68 -13.01 -1.50
C PRO A 253 -26.58 -12.62 -2.98
N THR A 254 -26.78 -11.33 -3.28
CA THR A 254 -26.68 -10.81 -4.65
C THR A 254 -25.27 -10.95 -5.22
N GLY A 255 -24.23 -10.67 -4.42
CA GLY A 255 -22.85 -10.85 -4.85
C GLY A 255 -22.50 -12.33 -5.08
N GLN A 256 -23.00 -13.23 -4.23
CA GLN A 256 -22.83 -14.68 -4.40
C GLN A 256 -23.54 -15.20 -5.66
N GLU A 257 -24.77 -14.75 -5.93
CA GLU A 257 -25.49 -15.10 -7.16
C GLU A 257 -24.72 -14.66 -8.41
N GLU A 258 -24.17 -13.45 -8.42
CA GLU A 258 -23.35 -12.98 -9.55
C GLU A 258 -22.04 -13.77 -9.70
N MET A 259 -21.38 -14.13 -8.60
CA MET A 259 -20.19 -14.99 -8.64
C MET A 259 -20.51 -16.39 -9.19
N VAL A 260 -21.67 -16.97 -8.84
CA VAL A 260 -22.13 -18.25 -9.39
C VAL A 260 -22.42 -18.13 -10.88
N ARG A 261 -23.16 -17.09 -11.32
CA ARG A 261 -23.42 -16.84 -12.75
C ARG A 261 -22.13 -16.65 -13.54
N TRP A 262 -21.16 -15.95 -12.97
CA TRP A 262 -19.84 -15.78 -13.58
C TRP A 262 -19.13 -17.12 -13.74
N ALA A 263 -19.12 -17.96 -12.70
CA ALA A 263 -18.49 -19.29 -12.75
C ALA A 263 -19.17 -20.23 -13.77
N GLU A 264 -20.50 -20.16 -13.89
CA GLU A 264 -21.27 -20.92 -14.90
C GLU A 264 -20.97 -20.41 -16.32
N THR A 265 -20.96 -19.09 -16.53
CA THR A 265 -20.64 -18.47 -17.82
C THR A 265 -19.21 -18.81 -18.27
N PHE A 266 -18.26 -18.82 -17.32
CA PHE A 266 -16.88 -19.22 -17.59
C PHE A 266 -16.78 -20.70 -17.99
N ARG A 267 -17.54 -21.58 -17.35
CA ARG A 267 -17.56 -23.01 -17.65
C ARG A 267 -18.10 -23.31 -19.06
N ASP A 268 -19.10 -22.55 -19.50
CA ASP A 268 -19.74 -22.75 -20.79
C ASP A 268 -18.98 -22.10 -21.96
N ARG A 269 -18.24 -21.02 -21.71
CA ARG A 269 -17.45 -20.31 -22.73
C ARG A 269 -16.03 -20.85 -22.84
N LYS A 270 -15.82 -21.86 -23.71
CA LYS A 270 -14.50 -22.34 -24.16
C LYS A 270 -13.73 -21.34 -25.08
N ALA A 271 -14.04 -20.05 -25.07
CA ALA A 271 -13.47 -19.06 -25.98
C ALA A 271 -12.47 -18.12 -25.27
N LEU A 272 -11.35 -17.80 -25.93
CA LEU A 272 -10.22 -17.01 -25.41
C LEU A 272 -10.56 -15.72 -24.61
N PRO A 273 -11.64 -14.95 -24.90
CA PRO A 273 -11.96 -13.76 -24.10
C PRO A 273 -12.26 -14.06 -22.63
N SER A 274 -12.74 -15.27 -22.31
CA SER A 274 -13.09 -15.65 -20.93
C SER A 274 -11.86 -15.84 -20.04
N GLU A 275 -10.74 -16.30 -20.58
CA GLU A 275 -9.52 -16.57 -19.82
C GLU A 275 -8.80 -15.30 -19.37
N ALA A 276 -8.71 -14.29 -20.25
CA ALA A 276 -8.09 -13.00 -19.90
C ALA A 276 -8.87 -12.30 -18.78
N LEU A 277 -10.20 -12.34 -18.84
CA LEU A 277 -11.09 -11.79 -17.82
C LEU A 277 -10.87 -12.46 -16.45
N ALA A 278 -10.82 -13.80 -16.41
CA ALA A 278 -10.54 -14.54 -15.19
C ALA A 278 -9.16 -14.22 -14.61
N TRP A 279 -8.14 -14.06 -15.46
CA TRP A 279 -6.81 -13.65 -15.03
C TRP A 279 -6.81 -12.25 -14.43
N THR A 280 -7.48 -11.26 -15.05
CA THR A 280 -7.57 -9.90 -14.48
C THR A 280 -8.23 -9.93 -13.10
N TRP A 281 -9.29 -10.73 -12.91
CA TRP A 281 -9.97 -10.87 -11.63
C TRP A 281 -9.06 -11.49 -10.54
N ILE A 282 -8.43 -12.64 -10.84
CA ILE A 282 -7.49 -13.29 -9.91
C ILE A 282 -6.36 -12.33 -9.51
N VAL A 283 -5.80 -11.64 -10.50
CA VAL A 283 -4.70 -10.70 -10.27
C VAL A 283 -5.15 -9.51 -9.42
N ARG A 284 -6.36 -8.98 -9.64
CA ARG A 284 -6.95 -7.92 -8.80
C ARG A 284 -7.15 -8.38 -7.35
N CYS A 285 -7.67 -9.59 -7.13
CA CYS A 285 -7.80 -10.16 -5.79
C CYS A 285 -6.44 -10.31 -5.08
N LEU A 286 -5.44 -10.82 -5.79
CA LEU A 286 -4.08 -10.93 -5.28
C LEU A 286 -3.50 -9.55 -4.97
N LEU A 287 -3.71 -8.55 -5.84
CA LEU A 287 -3.29 -7.18 -5.58
C LEU A 287 -3.98 -6.58 -4.36
N THR A 288 -5.29 -6.77 -4.17
CA THR A 288 -6.00 -6.27 -2.99
C THR A 288 -5.39 -6.86 -1.71
N LEU A 289 -5.12 -8.17 -1.70
CA LEU A 289 -4.45 -8.82 -0.58
C LEU A 289 -3.04 -8.28 -0.36
N LEU A 290 -2.26 -8.12 -1.43
CA LEU A 290 -0.91 -7.58 -1.38
C LEU A 290 -0.89 -6.13 -0.91
N LEU A 291 -1.88 -5.31 -1.28
CA LEU A 291 -2.06 -3.94 -0.80
C LEU A 291 -2.38 -3.89 0.69
N LEU A 292 -3.20 -4.83 1.18
CA LEU A 292 -3.47 -4.96 2.60
C LEU A 292 -2.18 -5.29 3.37
N ILE A 293 -1.35 -6.20 2.85
CA ILE A 293 -0.03 -6.49 3.42
C ILE A 293 0.89 -5.26 3.30
N ALA A 294 0.85 -4.54 2.18
CA ALA A 294 1.64 -3.32 1.95
C ALA A 294 1.32 -2.23 2.97
N SER A 295 0.06 -2.12 3.39
CA SER A 295 -0.39 -1.13 4.36
C SER A 295 0.38 -1.23 5.68
N ILE A 296 0.75 -2.46 6.08
CA ILE A 296 1.62 -2.72 7.24
C ILE A 296 3.04 -2.22 6.96
N GLY A 297 3.56 -2.49 5.76
CA GLY A 297 4.88 -2.02 5.31
C GLY A 297 4.99 -0.49 5.22
N TYR A 298 3.87 0.20 5.00
CA TYR A 298 3.82 1.66 5.02
C TYR A 298 3.84 2.26 6.44
N ALA A 299 3.48 1.51 7.49
CA ALA A 299 3.40 2.07 8.85
C ALA A 299 4.70 2.77 9.34
N PRO A 300 5.92 2.25 9.08
CA PRO A 300 7.16 2.91 9.47
C PRO A 300 7.40 4.28 8.85
N ILE A 301 6.84 4.60 7.67
CA ILE A 301 7.02 5.95 7.08
C ILE A 301 6.23 7.02 7.85
N LEU A 302 5.17 6.61 8.57
CA LEU A 302 4.36 7.51 9.39
C LEU A 302 5.11 8.01 10.64
N THR A 303 6.25 7.41 10.97
CA THR A 303 7.13 7.87 12.05
C THR A 303 8.17 8.88 11.57
N VAL A 304 8.33 9.07 10.25
CA VAL A 304 9.28 10.04 9.68
C VAL A 304 8.69 11.44 9.73
N THR A 305 9.41 12.38 10.35
CA THR A 305 9.09 13.81 10.42
C THR A 305 10.26 14.65 9.89
N TYR A 306 9.96 15.72 9.15
CA TYR A 306 10.96 16.62 8.54
C TYR A 306 11.10 17.99 9.22
N GLY A 307 10.38 18.23 10.33
CA GLY A 307 10.26 19.54 10.99
C GLY A 307 9.78 19.43 12.43
N SER A 308 9.22 20.50 13.01
CA SER A 308 8.72 20.51 14.40
C SER A 308 7.65 19.44 14.63
N ASP A 309 7.92 18.52 15.56
CA ASP A 309 7.18 17.26 15.77
C ASP A 309 5.71 17.44 16.20
N GLU A 310 5.32 18.62 16.70
CA GLU A 310 3.95 18.90 17.16
C GLU A 310 2.91 18.89 16.02
N GLU A 311 3.22 19.48 14.86
CA GLU A 311 2.26 19.50 13.74
C GLU A 311 2.06 18.12 13.11
N ALA A 312 3.10 17.28 13.13
CA ALA A 312 3.08 15.96 12.54
C ALA A 312 2.31 14.94 13.39
N SER A 313 2.51 14.97 14.71
CA SER A 313 1.83 14.05 15.64
C SER A 313 0.31 14.28 15.69
N GLU A 314 -0.13 15.54 15.72
CA GLU A 314 -1.54 15.90 15.64
C GLU A 314 -2.15 15.58 14.27
N GLY A 315 -1.42 15.84 13.18
CA GLY A 315 -1.85 15.48 11.82
C GLY A 315 -2.09 13.98 11.66
N LEU A 316 -1.24 13.15 12.24
CA LEU A 316 -1.41 11.69 12.22
C LEU A 316 -2.68 11.24 12.94
N TRP A 317 -2.99 11.84 14.09
CA TRP A 317 -4.22 11.53 14.83
C TRP A 317 -5.47 11.92 14.03
N THR A 318 -5.48 13.12 13.45
CA THR A 318 -6.54 13.59 12.56
C THR A 318 -6.78 12.62 11.41
N MET A 319 -5.73 12.16 10.74
CA MET A 319 -5.87 11.21 9.63
C MET A 319 -6.37 9.83 10.07
N ARG A 320 -6.04 9.37 11.29
CA ARG A 320 -6.62 8.15 11.87
C ARG A 320 -8.12 8.29 12.10
N VAL A 321 -8.55 9.42 12.67
CA VAL A 321 -9.99 9.70 12.87
C VAL A 321 -10.73 9.75 11.54
N ILE A 322 -10.18 10.45 10.54
CA ILE A 322 -10.75 10.51 9.19
C ILE A 322 -10.85 9.10 8.58
N THR A 323 -9.82 8.27 8.77
CA THR A 323 -9.82 6.87 8.29
C THR A 323 -10.92 6.05 8.95
N THR A 324 -11.09 6.17 10.27
CA THR A 324 -12.15 5.47 11.01
C THR A 324 -13.55 5.92 10.59
N ILE A 325 -13.76 7.23 10.43
CA ILE A 325 -15.03 7.79 9.93
C ILE A 325 -15.29 7.31 8.51
N GLY A 326 -14.28 7.36 7.63
CA GLY A 326 -14.37 6.91 6.25
C GLY A 326 -14.72 5.42 6.15
N LEU A 327 -14.10 4.58 6.99
CA LEU A 327 -14.41 3.15 7.08
C LEU A 327 -15.86 2.91 7.53
N PHE A 328 -16.31 3.61 8.57
CA PHE A 328 -17.68 3.50 9.06
C PHE A 328 -18.68 3.92 7.97
N VAL A 329 -18.46 5.08 7.32
CA VAL A 329 -19.31 5.58 6.25
C VAL A 329 -19.34 4.62 5.07
N ALA A 330 -18.19 4.12 4.62
CA ALA A 330 -18.13 3.16 3.53
C ALA A 330 -18.84 1.86 3.87
N SER A 331 -18.76 1.39 5.12
CA SER A 331 -19.47 0.20 5.59
C SER A 331 -20.98 0.40 5.62
N VAL A 332 -21.45 1.54 6.13
CA VAL A 332 -22.88 1.89 6.17
C VAL A 332 -23.43 2.07 4.75
N GLN A 333 -22.70 2.76 3.87
CA GLN A 333 -23.08 2.90 2.47
C GLN A 333 -23.13 1.54 1.77
N GLY A 334 -22.11 0.70 1.94
CA GLY A 334 -22.10 -0.67 1.43
C GLY A 334 -23.33 -1.45 1.86
N ALA A 335 -23.62 -1.47 3.17
CA ALA A 335 -24.81 -2.15 3.71
C ALA A 335 -26.13 -1.58 3.17
N TYR A 336 -26.23 -0.25 3.02
CA TYR A 336 -27.42 0.41 2.48
C TYR A 336 -27.67 0.03 1.02
N PHE A 337 -26.65 0.17 0.15
CA PHE A 337 -26.76 -0.08 -1.29
C PHE A 337 -26.78 -1.57 -1.66
N CYS A 338 -26.41 -2.47 -0.74
CA CYS A 338 -26.71 -3.90 -0.91
C CYS A 338 -28.21 -4.18 -0.86
N ASN A 339 -29.00 -3.30 -0.22
CA ASN A 339 -30.43 -3.49 -0.02
C ASN A 339 -31.31 -2.49 -0.79
N HIS A 340 -30.72 -1.46 -1.39
CA HIS A 340 -31.45 -0.38 -2.06
C HIS A 340 -30.78 -0.01 -3.38
N GLU A 341 -31.59 0.30 -4.40
CA GLU A 341 -31.06 0.81 -5.65
C GLU A 341 -30.45 2.21 -5.45
N PRO A 342 -29.25 2.46 -6.02
CA PRO A 342 -28.58 3.73 -5.81
C PRO A 342 -29.26 4.86 -6.59
N GLU A 343 -29.66 5.91 -5.89
CA GLU A 343 -30.17 7.12 -6.53
C GLU A 343 -29.00 7.99 -7.07
N PRO A 344 -29.07 8.50 -8.31
CA PRO A 344 -27.97 9.20 -8.97
C PRO A 344 -27.44 10.43 -8.21
N TRP A 345 -28.29 11.11 -7.44
CA TRP A 345 -27.89 12.30 -6.68
C TRP A 345 -26.93 11.97 -5.54
N GLY A 346 -26.96 10.75 -5.00
CA GLY A 346 -26.07 10.36 -3.91
C GLY A 346 -24.61 10.30 -4.34
N ILE A 347 -24.34 10.04 -5.63
CA ILE A 347 -22.99 10.12 -6.21
C ILE A 347 -22.47 11.57 -6.18
N LEU A 348 -23.34 12.54 -6.49
CA LEU A 348 -22.97 13.96 -6.50
C LEU A 348 -22.70 14.51 -5.09
N LEU A 349 -23.31 13.92 -4.06
CA LEU A 349 -23.09 14.32 -2.67
C LEU A 349 -21.82 13.73 -2.06
N GLN A 350 -21.26 12.66 -2.62
CA GLN A 350 -20.06 11.99 -2.09
C GLN A 350 -18.86 12.96 -1.93
N PRO A 351 -18.46 13.76 -2.95
CA PRO A 351 -17.37 14.74 -2.80
C PRO A 351 -17.71 15.86 -1.81
N VAL A 352 -18.97 16.31 -1.78
CA VAL A 352 -19.42 17.36 -0.86
C VAL A 352 -19.33 16.87 0.58
N PHE A 353 -19.81 15.66 0.84
CA PHE A 353 -19.71 15.02 2.15
C PHE A 353 -18.26 14.85 2.59
N ALA A 354 -17.39 14.37 1.70
CA ALA A 354 -15.95 14.24 1.96
C ALA A 354 -15.31 15.58 2.37
N LEU A 355 -15.63 16.65 1.64
CA LEU A 355 -15.17 18.00 1.95
C LEU A 355 -15.74 18.51 3.28
N CYS A 356 -17.03 18.30 3.55
CA CYS A 356 -17.66 18.69 4.82
C CYS A 356 -17.04 17.97 6.02
N VAL A 357 -16.83 16.65 5.94
CA VAL A 357 -16.16 15.87 6.99
C VAL A 357 -14.74 16.37 7.19
N SER A 358 -13.99 16.59 6.10
CA SER A 358 -12.64 17.15 6.16
C SER A 358 -12.61 18.52 6.84
N CYS A 359 -13.54 19.41 6.48
CA CYS A 359 -13.69 20.73 7.11
C CYS A 359 -14.03 20.62 8.59
N LEU A 360 -14.96 19.75 8.99
CA LEU A 360 -15.39 19.60 10.38
C LEU A 360 -14.27 19.05 11.27
N VAL A 361 -13.51 18.07 10.78
CA VAL A 361 -12.39 17.51 11.51
C VAL A 361 -11.29 18.57 11.67
N GLU A 362 -10.94 19.30 10.62
CA GLU A 362 -9.93 20.38 10.70
C GLU A 362 -10.38 21.58 11.54
N TRP A 363 -11.69 21.90 11.53
CA TRP A 363 -12.27 22.96 12.36
C TRP A 363 -12.08 22.65 13.85
N ARG A 364 -12.25 21.39 14.27
CA ARG A 364 -12.12 20.97 15.68
C ARG A 364 -10.73 21.30 16.26
N PHE A 365 -9.71 21.37 15.40
CA PHE A 365 -8.32 21.67 15.73
C PHE A 365 -7.93 23.14 15.52
N SER A 366 -8.87 24.01 15.11
CA SER A 366 -8.60 25.42 14.81
C SER A 366 -7.51 25.63 13.74
N ARG A 367 -7.29 24.64 12.85
CA ARG A 367 -6.21 24.62 11.85
C ARG A 367 -6.71 24.41 10.43
N VAL A 368 -7.80 25.10 10.06
CA VAL A 368 -8.31 25.09 8.68
C VAL A 368 -7.34 25.86 7.77
N THR A 369 -6.30 25.18 7.33
CA THR A 369 -5.42 25.64 6.26
C THR A 369 -5.79 24.90 4.97
N ALA A 370 -5.59 25.54 3.81
CA ALA A 370 -5.81 24.88 2.53
C ALA A 370 -5.00 23.59 2.38
N LYS A 371 -3.80 23.55 2.99
CA LYS A 371 -2.93 22.37 3.02
C LYS A 371 -3.54 21.22 3.82
N ASN A 372 -4.03 21.48 5.02
CA ASN A 372 -4.62 20.42 5.85
C ASN A 372 -5.94 19.93 5.28
N LEU A 373 -6.76 20.83 4.72
CA LEU A 373 -7.98 20.45 4.01
C LEU A 373 -7.66 19.55 2.81
N TYR A 374 -6.63 19.88 2.05
CA TYR A 374 -6.17 19.04 0.94
C TYR A 374 -5.64 17.68 1.43
N ALA A 375 -4.89 17.65 2.53
CA ALA A 375 -4.40 16.43 3.15
C ALA A 375 -5.55 15.51 3.61
N ALA A 376 -6.55 16.08 4.29
CA ALA A 376 -7.75 15.38 4.72
C ALA A 376 -8.56 14.85 3.53
N ALA A 377 -8.74 15.67 2.49
CA ALA A 377 -9.42 15.26 1.27
C ALA A 377 -8.71 14.09 0.57
N LEU A 378 -7.38 14.08 0.53
CA LEU A 378 -6.60 12.97 -0.04
C LEU A 378 -6.79 11.66 0.71
N VAL A 379 -6.94 11.71 2.04
CA VAL A 379 -7.20 10.52 2.87
C VAL A 379 -8.61 9.96 2.63
N PHE A 380 -9.59 10.86 2.44
CA PHE A 380 -11.00 10.50 2.29
C PHE A 380 -11.37 10.10 0.85
N LEU A 381 -10.68 10.65 -0.15
CA LEU A 381 -10.94 10.44 -1.57
C LEU A 381 -11.02 8.94 -1.96
N PRO A 382 -10.17 8.03 -1.47
CA PRO A 382 -10.34 6.59 -1.68
C PRO A 382 -11.70 6.05 -1.26
N PHE A 383 -12.21 6.42 -0.09
CA PHE A 383 -13.54 6.01 0.37
C PHE A 383 -14.63 6.59 -0.50
N THR A 384 -14.48 7.84 -0.95
CA THR A 384 -15.41 8.49 -1.89
C THR A 384 -15.43 7.75 -3.24
N VAL A 385 -14.28 7.37 -3.77
CA VAL A 385 -14.17 6.67 -5.05
C VAL A 385 -14.76 5.27 -4.94
N VAL A 386 -14.43 4.51 -3.90
CA VAL A 386 -14.98 3.17 -3.68
C VAL A 386 -16.48 3.24 -3.38
N GLY A 387 -16.92 4.14 -2.50
CA GLY A 387 -18.34 4.37 -2.20
C GLY A 387 -19.12 4.78 -3.45
N THR A 388 -18.59 5.69 -4.25
CA THR A 388 -19.19 6.08 -5.54
C THR A 388 -19.24 4.91 -6.52
N SER A 389 -18.23 4.03 -6.53
CA SER A 389 -18.24 2.83 -7.38
C SER A 389 -19.32 1.85 -6.95
N PHE A 390 -19.51 1.67 -5.63
CA PHE A 390 -20.65 0.92 -5.09
C PHE A 390 -21.99 1.56 -5.42
N MET A 391 -22.09 2.88 -5.40
CA MET A 391 -23.31 3.57 -5.80
C MET A 391 -23.55 3.52 -7.32
N ALA A 392 -22.50 3.51 -8.14
CA ALA A 392 -22.65 3.44 -9.58
C ALA A 392 -23.02 2.02 -10.04
N CYS A 393 -22.46 1.00 -9.40
CA CYS A 393 -22.60 -0.39 -9.80
C CYS A 393 -23.58 -1.18 -8.91
N GLY A 394 -23.97 -0.67 -7.74
CA GLY A 394 -24.82 -1.37 -6.78
C GLY A 394 -24.25 -2.75 -6.40
N PRO A 395 -25.10 -3.77 -6.20
CA PRO A 395 -24.63 -5.14 -5.95
C PRO A 395 -23.87 -5.75 -7.15
N ARG A 396 -24.01 -5.16 -8.35
CA ARG A 396 -23.28 -5.53 -9.56
C ARG A 396 -21.85 -4.99 -9.60
N LEU A 397 -21.36 -4.31 -8.56
CA LEU A 397 -19.94 -3.95 -8.51
C LEU A 397 -19.03 -5.18 -8.69
N TRP A 398 -19.49 -6.37 -8.26
CA TRP A 398 -18.74 -7.61 -8.40
C TRP A 398 -18.81 -8.22 -9.78
N SER A 399 -19.97 -8.20 -10.43
CA SER A 399 -20.07 -8.53 -11.84
C SER A 399 -19.18 -7.57 -12.63
N VAL A 400 -19.29 -6.26 -12.38
CA VAL A 400 -18.43 -5.23 -13.00
C VAL A 400 -16.95 -5.50 -12.72
N LEU A 401 -16.47 -5.70 -11.51
CA LEU A 401 -15.05 -5.99 -11.25
C LEU A 401 -14.56 -7.32 -11.85
N ALA A 402 -15.46 -8.29 -12.04
CA ALA A 402 -15.23 -9.56 -12.72
C ALA A 402 -15.45 -9.51 -14.25
N GLY A 403 -15.78 -8.33 -14.80
CA GLY A 403 -15.97 -8.11 -16.24
C GLY A 403 -17.37 -8.42 -16.79
N HIS A 404 -18.40 -8.35 -15.96
CA HIS A 404 -19.78 -8.74 -16.25
C HIS A 404 -20.76 -7.57 -15.96
N GLN A 405 -22.00 -7.61 -16.51
CA GLN A 405 -22.95 -6.47 -16.52
C GLN A 405 -23.59 -6.13 -15.17
#